data_AF-A0AAN8VHY8-F1
#
_entry.id   AF-A0AAN8VHY8-F1
#
_cell.length_a   1.000
_cell.length_b   1.000
_cell.length_c   1.000
_cell.angle_alpha   90.00
_cell.angle_beta   90.00
_cell.angle_gamma   90.00
#
_symmetry.space_group_name_H-M   'P 1'
#
loop_
_entity.id
_entity.type
_entity.pdbx_description
1 polymer ?
#
loop_
_entity_poly.entity_id
_entity_poly.type
_entity_poly.pdbx_seq_one_letter_code
_entity_poly.pdbx_strand_id
1 'polypeptide(L)'
;MAVSNSQALKIVSSSPISQKHQTSLTTPNSLGFKPTNPLVNQGLNWALSSTSRSLVCRSQQSDSSTPVKVQEFSVYELNERDRGSPAYLRLSFKPVNSLGDLVPFSNKVYTGDLQKRLGVTAGICILIKHEPEKKGDRYEAIYSFYFGDYGHIAVQGPYLTYNEDTFLAVTGGSGIFEGVYGTVKLHQIMFPFKIFYTFYLKGIKDLPAELTVKPVEPHPGVEASPAAKACEPGATVSNFTN
;
A
#
# COMPACT_ATOMS: atom_id res chain seq x y z
N MET A 1 3.20 53.81 17.65
CA MET A 1 2.26 52.90 18.36
C MET A 1 1.34 52.32 17.30
N ALA A 2 1.57 51.06 16.94
CA ALA A 2 0.88 50.39 15.84
C ALA A 2 -0.40 49.74 16.34
N VAL A 3 -1.50 49.99 15.64
CA VAL A 3 -2.83 49.46 15.96
C VAL A 3 -2.95 48.05 15.36
N SER A 4 -3.28 47.10 16.24
CA SER A 4 -3.47 45.68 15.94
C SER A 4 -4.78 45.46 15.19
N ASN A 5 -4.72 44.85 14.00
CA ASN A 5 -5.88 44.36 13.26
C ASN A 5 -5.95 42.83 13.41
N SER A 6 -6.84 42.38 14.31
CA SER A 6 -7.23 40.97 14.42
C SER A 6 -8.46 40.73 13.54
N GLN A 7 -8.32 40.00 12.44
CA GLN A 7 -9.47 39.51 11.67
C GLN A 7 -9.82 38.09 12.12
N ALA A 8 -10.95 37.98 12.82
CA ALA A 8 -11.57 36.72 13.19
C ALA A 8 -12.39 36.16 12.01
N LEU A 9 -12.15 34.90 11.66
CA LEU A 9 -12.92 34.11 10.70
C LEU A 9 -14.35 33.91 11.23
N LYS A 10 -15.34 34.43 10.49
CA LYS A 10 -16.78 34.19 10.76
C LYS A 10 -17.16 32.80 10.30
N ILE A 11 -17.53 31.94 11.23
CA ILE A 11 -18.20 30.66 10.99
C ILE A 11 -19.65 30.97 10.61
N VAL A 12 -20.07 30.58 9.41
CA VAL A 12 -21.47 30.62 8.98
C VAL A 12 -22.15 29.36 9.52
N SER A 13 -23.01 29.52 10.52
CA SER A 13 -23.89 28.47 11.02
C SER A 13 -25.13 28.38 10.13
N SER A 14 -25.30 27.27 9.41
CA SER A 14 -26.55 26.94 8.74
C SER A 14 -27.50 26.25 9.71
N SER A 15 -28.70 26.83 9.91
CA SER A 15 -29.78 26.23 10.67
C SER A 15 -30.42 25.05 9.91
N PRO A 16 -30.82 23.96 10.58
CA PRO A 16 -31.47 22.84 9.90
C PRO A 16 -32.95 23.13 9.63
N ILE A 17 -33.35 22.92 8.37
CA ILE A 17 -34.76 22.90 7.95
C ILE A 17 -35.38 21.58 8.41
N SER A 18 -36.43 21.69 9.23
CA SER A 18 -37.24 20.58 9.71
C SER A 18 -38.25 20.17 8.62
N GLN A 19 -38.05 19.01 8.00
CA GLN A 19 -39.05 18.34 7.19
C GLN A 19 -39.61 17.15 7.97
N LYS A 20 -40.84 17.30 8.48
CA LYS A 20 -41.65 16.20 8.99
C LYS A 20 -42.20 15.43 7.79
N HIS A 21 -41.66 14.25 7.52
CA HIS A 21 -42.36 13.21 6.78
C HIS A 21 -42.64 12.03 7.71
N GLN A 22 -43.92 11.85 8.03
CA GLN A 22 -44.46 10.60 8.55
C GLN A 22 -44.47 9.58 7.42
N THR A 23 -43.76 8.47 7.59
CA THR A 23 -44.00 7.23 6.85
C THR A 23 -44.01 6.06 7.83
N SER A 24 -45.04 5.25 7.69
CA SER A 24 -45.42 4.13 8.53
C SER A 24 -44.38 3.02 8.55
N LEU A 25 -44.08 2.52 9.75
CA LEU A 25 -43.38 1.26 9.98
C LEU A 25 -44.26 0.11 9.46
N THR A 26 -43.83 -0.52 8.38
CA THR A 26 -44.32 -1.84 7.96
C THR A 26 -43.22 -2.86 8.22
N THR A 27 -43.60 -3.91 8.95
CA THR A 27 -42.78 -5.07 9.32
C THR A 27 -42.23 -5.80 8.10
N PRO A 28 -40.96 -6.22 8.08
CA PRO A 28 -40.47 -7.13 7.04
C PRO A 28 -40.98 -8.55 7.34
N ASN A 29 -41.86 -9.06 6.47
CA ASN A 29 -42.21 -10.47 6.43
C ASN A 29 -40.96 -11.30 6.11
N SER A 30 -40.64 -12.23 6.99
CA SER A 30 -39.62 -13.26 6.79
C SER A 30 -40.03 -14.19 5.64
N LEU A 31 -39.38 -14.06 4.48
CA LEU A 31 -39.42 -15.08 3.44
C LEU A 31 -38.49 -16.23 3.85
N GLY A 32 -39.08 -17.27 4.45
CA GLY A 32 -38.40 -18.52 4.75
C GLY A 32 -38.06 -19.27 3.45
N PHE A 33 -36.77 -19.48 3.20
CA PHE A 33 -36.32 -20.39 2.16
C PHE A 33 -36.55 -21.84 2.62
N LYS A 34 -37.47 -22.55 1.96
CA LYS A 34 -37.62 -24.01 2.07
C LYS A 34 -36.84 -24.68 0.94
N PRO A 35 -35.84 -25.53 1.19
CA PRO A 35 -35.26 -26.35 0.16
C PRO A 35 -36.13 -27.59 -0.04
N THR A 36 -36.93 -27.61 -1.12
CA THR A 36 -37.57 -28.83 -1.61
C THR A 36 -36.67 -29.48 -2.66
N ASN A 37 -35.94 -30.51 -2.26
CA ASN A 37 -35.34 -31.48 -3.18
C ASN A 37 -36.42 -32.43 -3.71
N PRO A 38 -36.43 -32.71 -5.02
CA PRO A 38 -36.69 -34.08 -5.41
C PRO A 38 -35.72 -34.60 -6.47
N LEU A 39 -35.50 -35.92 -6.34
CA LEU A 39 -35.07 -36.90 -7.33
C LEU A 39 -33.58 -37.16 -7.58
N VAL A 40 -33.19 -38.25 -6.93
CA VAL A 40 -32.14 -39.22 -7.25
C VAL A 40 -32.50 -40.00 -8.54
N ASN A 41 -31.43 -40.48 -9.19
CA ASN A 41 -31.33 -41.56 -10.20
C ASN A 41 -31.75 -41.26 -11.65
N GLN A 42 -30.76 -40.90 -12.47
CA GLN A 42 -30.55 -41.58 -13.74
C GLN A 42 -29.06 -41.86 -13.94
N GLY A 43 -28.70 -43.14 -13.98
CA GLY A 43 -27.35 -43.60 -14.25
C GLY A 43 -27.01 -43.46 -15.72
N LEU A 44 -25.90 -42.78 -16.01
CA LEU A 44 -25.24 -42.77 -17.31
C LEU A 44 -23.96 -43.59 -17.19
N ASN A 45 -24.03 -44.84 -17.68
CA ASN A 45 -22.87 -45.70 -17.85
C ASN A 45 -22.07 -45.20 -19.06
N TRP A 46 -20.92 -44.56 -18.80
CA TRP A 46 -19.89 -44.36 -19.82
C TRP A 46 -18.70 -45.26 -19.48
N ALA A 47 -18.57 -46.36 -20.21
CA ALA A 47 -17.37 -47.18 -20.19
C ALA A 47 -16.21 -46.39 -20.80
N LEU A 48 -15.20 -46.06 -20.00
CA LEU A 48 -13.91 -45.55 -20.48
C LEU A 48 -12.83 -46.56 -20.12
N SER A 49 -12.20 -47.10 -21.16
CA SER A 49 -11.09 -48.04 -21.06
C SER A 49 -9.94 -47.44 -20.25
N SER A 50 -9.47 -48.19 -19.26
CA SER A 50 -8.27 -47.88 -18.51
C SER A 50 -7.03 -47.91 -19.42
N THR A 51 -6.43 -46.75 -19.67
CA THR A 51 -5.00 -46.67 -19.99
C THR A 51 -4.37 -45.76 -18.95
N SER A 52 -3.88 -46.37 -17.87
CA SER A 52 -3.09 -45.67 -16.85
C SER A 52 -1.74 -45.32 -17.46
N ARG A 53 -1.61 -44.11 -18.02
CA ARG A 53 -0.32 -43.51 -18.31
C ARG A 53 0.08 -42.69 -17.09
N SER A 54 0.95 -43.26 -16.25
CA SER A 54 1.60 -42.53 -15.18
C SER A 54 2.47 -41.43 -15.79
N LEU A 55 2.00 -40.19 -15.77
CA LEU A 55 2.85 -39.03 -16.01
C LEU A 55 3.76 -38.88 -14.78
N VAL A 56 4.98 -39.39 -14.89
CA VAL A 56 6.05 -39.09 -13.96
C VAL A 56 6.42 -37.63 -14.18
N CYS A 57 5.88 -36.74 -13.34
CA CYS A 57 6.38 -35.37 -13.24
C CYS A 57 7.78 -35.45 -12.63
N ARG A 58 8.79 -35.52 -13.50
CA ARG A 58 10.19 -35.42 -13.08
C ARG A 58 10.41 -33.95 -12.76
N SER A 59 10.32 -33.58 -11.48
CA SER A 59 10.79 -32.28 -11.02
C SER A 59 12.28 -32.21 -11.35
N GLN A 60 12.64 -31.48 -12.41
CA GLN A 60 13.99 -31.00 -12.59
C GLN A 60 14.21 -29.96 -11.50
N GLN A 61 14.56 -30.44 -10.32
CA GLN A 61 15.15 -29.61 -9.28
C GLN A 61 16.54 -29.30 -9.80
N SER A 62 16.66 -28.19 -10.52
CA SER A 62 17.97 -27.61 -10.79
C SER A 62 18.53 -27.21 -9.43
N ASP A 63 19.49 -28.00 -8.93
CA ASP A 63 20.38 -27.61 -7.85
C ASP A 63 21.20 -26.40 -8.32
N SER A 64 20.62 -25.21 -8.29
CA SER A 64 21.37 -23.97 -8.43
C SER A 64 21.85 -23.56 -7.04
N SER A 65 22.93 -24.19 -6.59
CA SER A 65 23.69 -23.83 -5.40
C SER A 65 24.42 -22.48 -5.53
N THR A 66 24.01 -21.63 -6.49
CA THR A 66 24.50 -20.26 -6.59
C THR A 66 23.91 -19.44 -5.47
N PRO A 67 24.74 -18.75 -4.65
CA PRO A 67 24.23 -17.86 -3.62
C PRO A 67 23.29 -16.83 -4.27
N VAL A 68 22.07 -16.73 -3.72
CA VAL A 68 21.05 -15.83 -4.26
C VAL A 68 21.56 -14.39 -4.12
N LYS A 69 21.87 -13.76 -5.26
CA LYS A 69 22.30 -12.35 -5.32
C LYS A 69 21.19 -11.47 -4.73
N VAL A 70 21.54 -10.68 -3.71
CA VAL A 70 20.67 -9.65 -3.13
C VAL A 70 21.09 -8.30 -3.68
N GLN A 71 20.12 -7.52 -4.14
CA GLN A 71 20.31 -6.16 -4.62
C GLN A 71 19.59 -5.19 -3.68
N GLU A 72 20.32 -4.16 -3.24
CA GLU A 72 19.75 -3.10 -2.42
C GLU A 72 19.23 -1.96 -3.29
N PHE A 73 18.03 -1.49 -2.96
CA PHE A 73 17.38 -0.36 -3.61
C PHE A 73 16.70 0.50 -2.56
N SER A 74 17.00 1.79 -2.51
CA SER A 74 16.45 2.70 -1.50
C SER A 74 15.63 3.82 -2.11
N VAL A 75 14.51 4.15 -1.46
CA VAL A 75 13.59 5.19 -1.91
C VAL A 75 13.05 5.99 -0.73
N TYR A 76 12.65 7.22 -1.03
CA TYR A 76 11.90 8.07 -0.12
C TYR A 76 10.43 8.12 -0.54
N GLU A 77 9.53 7.91 0.42
CA GLU A 77 8.11 8.17 0.26
C GLU A 77 7.76 9.45 1.03
N LEU A 78 7.26 10.45 0.29
CA LEU A 78 6.94 11.77 0.82
C LEU A 78 5.47 12.09 0.57
N ASN A 79 4.73 12.37 1.64
CA ASN A 79 3.40 12.95 1.55
C ASN A 79 3.50 14.48 1.51
N GLU A 80 3.38 15.03 0.30
CA GLU A 80 3.43 16.48 0.04
C GLU A 80 2.07 17.17 0.24
N ARG A 81 1.07 16.47 0.78
CA ARG A 81 -0.26 16.97 1.14
C ARG A 81 -1.08 17.49 -0.04
N ASP A 82 -0.74 17.07 -1.26
CA ASP A 82 -1.35 17.51 -2.51
C ASP A 82 -2.19 16.42 -3.20
N ARG A 83 -2.35 15.25 -2.57
CA ARG A 83 -3.06 14.08 -3.13
C ARG A 83 -4.37 13.71 -2.43
N GLY A 84 -4.80 14.49 -1.44
CA GLY A 84 -5.93 14.11 -0.57
C GLY A 84 -5.68 12.83 0.24
N SER A 85 -4.41 12.48 0.45
CA SER A 85 -3.94 11.26 1.14
C SER A 85 -3.33 11.61 2.50
N PRO A 86 -3.52 10.76 3.53
CA PRO A 86 -4.36 9.56 3.53
C PRO A 86 -5.86 9.90 3.68
N ALA A 87 -6.72 8.95 3.30
CA ALA A 87 -8.15 9.00 3.62
C ALA A 87 -8.42 8.13 4.85
N TYR A 88 -8.73 8.73 6.00
CA TYR A 88 -9.02 7.96 7.22
C TYR A 88 -10.52 7.59 7.29
N LEU A 89 -10.82 6.30 7.16
CA LEU A 89 -12.18 5.75 7.22
C LEU A 89 -12.42 5.13 8.60
N ARG A 90 -13.14 5.85 9.46
CA ARG A 90 -13.46 5.41 10.82
C ARG A 90 -14.64 4.43 10.84
N LEU A 91 -14.41 3.23 10.31
CA LEU A 91 -15.42 2.18 10.18
C LEU A 91 -15.69 1.43 11.48
N SER A 92 -14.84 1.58 12.50
CA SER A 92 -15.07 1.01 13.83
C SER A 92 -16.18 1.71 14.61
N PHE A 93 -16.57 2.91 14.20
CA PHE A 93 -17.51 3.79 14.92
C PHE A 93 -17.11 4.09 16.38
N LYS A 94 -15.82 3.92 16.71
CA LYS A 94 -15.29 4.18 18.05
C LYS A 94 -14.61 5.54 18.15
N PRO A 95 -14.58 6.15 19.34
CA PRO A 95 -13.88 7.42 19.55
C PRO A 95 -12.36 7.25 19.45
N VAL A 96 -11.85 6.08 19.79
CA VAL A 96 -10.43 5.70 19.70
C VAL A 96 -10.22 4.81 18.49
N ASN A 97 -9.11 5.02 17.79
CA ASN A 97 -8.61 4.16 16.71
C ASN A 97 -8.79 2.69 17.10
N SER A 98 -9.54 1.93 16.30
CA SER A 98 -9.91 0.56 16.63
C SER A 98 -9.86 -0.37 15.42
N LEU A 99 -9.71 -1.66 15.69
CA LEU A 99 -9.74 -2.71 14.66
C LEU A 99 -10.88 -2.49 13.66
N GLY A 100 -10.54 -2.50 12.38
CA GLY A 100 -11.48 -2.31 11.27
C GLY A 100 -11.49 -0.91 10.67
N ASP A 101 -10.86 0.09 11.30
CA ASP A 101 -10.61 1.37 10.63
C ASP A 101 -9.66 1.16 9.44
N LEU A 102 -9.96 1.82 8.31
CA LEU A 102 -9.23 1.66 7.06
C LEU A 102 -8.58 2.98 6.64
N VAL A 103 -7.39 2.88 6.06
CA VAL A 103 -6.62 4.04 5.62
C VAL A 103 -6.09 3.80 4.20
N PRO A 104 -6.90 4.03 3.15
CA PRO A 104 -6.38 4.17 1.80
C PRO A 104 -5.39 5.35 1.71
N PHE A 105 -4.30 5.17 0.98
CA PHE A 105 -3.28 6.20 0.82
C PHE A 105 -2.57 6.11 -0.52
N SER A 106 -1.99 7.25 -0.93
CA SER A 106 -1.04 7.35 -2.03
C SER A 106 -0.11 8.55 -1.81
N ASN A 107 1.20 8.32 -1.78
CA ASN A 107 2.22 9.35 -1.58
C ASN A 107 3.21 9.34 -2.74
N LYS A 108 4.04 10.39 -2.86
CA LYS A 108 5.05 10.50 -3.91
C LYS A 108 6.29 9.68 -3.54
N VAL A 109 6.92 9.07 -4.53
CA VAL A 109 8.14 8.26 -4.37
C VAL A 109 9.30 8.88 -5.12
N TYR A 110 10.45 8.98 -4.46
CA TYR A 110 11.69 9.57 -4.96
C TYR A 110 12.85 8.58 -4.82
N THR A 111 13.89 8.76 -5.64
CA THR A 111 15.15 8.02 -5.51
C THR A 111 15.80 8.23 -4.14
N GLY A 112 16.65 7.29 -3.73
CA GLY A 112 17.36 7.37 -2.45
C GLY A 112 18.24 8.63 -2.30
N ASP A 113 18.72 9.22 -3.39
CA ASP A 113 19.48 10.47 -3.39
C ASP A 113 18.60 11.74 -3.45
N LEU A 114 17.27 11.56 -3.47
CA LEU A 114 16.26 12.63 -3.52
C LEU A 114 16.32 13.50 -4.80
N GLN A 115 17.02 13.04 -5.85
CA GLN A 115 17.21 13.81 -7.08
C GLN A 115 16.17 13.54 -8.17
N LYS A 116 15.47 12.40 -8.15
CA LYS A 116 14.48 12.06 -9.16
C LYS A 116 13.14 11.64 -8.57
N ARG A 117 12.05 12.09 -9.20
CA ARG A 117 10.69 11.57 -8.97
C ARG A 117 10.53 10.24 -9.71
N LEU A 118 10.25 9.18 -8.95
CA LEU A 118 10.06 7.83 -9.47
C LEU A 118 8.58 7.54 -9.79
N GLY A 119 7.70 7.88 -8.85
CA GLY A 119 6.29 7.63 -9.01
C GLY A 119 5.48 7.82 -7.74
N VAL A 120 4.67 6.83 -7.38
CA VAL A 120 3.80 6.87 -6.20
C VAL A 120 3.75 5.54 -5.46
N THR A 121 3.45 5.58 -4.16
CA THR A 121 2.83 4.46 -3.47
C THR A 121 1.33 4.49 -3.70
N ALA A 122 0.68 3.33 -3.71
CA ALA A 122 -0.77 3.25 -3.64
C ALA A 122 -1.22 1.94 -2.96
N GLY A 123 -2.12 2.06 -2.00
CA GLY A 123 -2.71 0.90 -1.34
C GLY A 123 -3.51 1.28 -0.10
N ILE A 124 -3.55 0.38 0.87
CA ILE A 124 -4.40 0.48 2.05
C ILE A 124 -3.68 -0.04 3.30
N CYS A 125 -3.91 0.65 4.41
CA CYS A 125 -3.58 0.19 5.74
C CYS A 125 -4.86 -0.18 6.50
N ILE A 126 -4.85 -1.33 7.14
CA ILE A 126 -5.93 -1.84 7.99
C ILE A 126 -5.47 -1.70 9.44
N LEU A 127 -6.20 -0.93 10.24
CA LEU A 127 -5.85 -0.76 11.65
C LEU A 127 -6.06 -2.09 12.39
N ILE A 128 -5.01 -2.58 13.05
CA ILE A 128 -5.04 -3.82 13.84
C ILE A 128 -5.32 -3.51 15.31
N LYS A 129 -4.58 -2.55 15.87
CA LYS A 129 -4.76 -2.11 17.26
C LYS A 129 -4.18 -0.73 17.49
N HIS A 130 -4.83 0.02 18.37
CA HIS A 130 -4.25 1.20 19.00
C HIS A 130 -3.37 0.76 20.19
N GLU A 131 -2.17 1.32 20.29
CA GLU A 131 -1.19 1.04 21.34
C GLU A 131 -0.92 2.31 22.16
N PRO A 132 -1.72 2.59 23.22
CA PRO A 132 -1.62 3.83 23.98
C PRO A 132 -0.26 3.99 24.69
N GLU A 133 0.31 2.88 25.18
CA GLU A 133 1.65 2.81 25.79
C GLU A 133 2.74 3.33 24.85
N LYS A 134 2.60 3.09 23.54
CA LYS A 134 3.53 3.51 22.49
C LYS A 134 3.14 4.81 21.80
N LYS A 135 2.00 5.40 22.19
CA LYS A 135 1.40 6.59 21.56
C LYS A 135 1.24 6.45 20.05
N GLY A 136 0.81 5.27 19.60
CA GLY A 136 0.66 5.01 18.18
C GLY A 136 -0.26 3.83 17.89
N ASP A 137 -0.19 3.36 16.67
CA ASP A 137 -1.08 2.38 16.09
C ASP A 137 -0.27 1.34 15.33
N ARG A 138 -0.79 0.11 15.32
CA ARG A 138 -0.29 -0.96 14.45
C ARG A 138 -1.26 -1.19 13.31
N TYR A 139 -0.76 -1.15 12.09
CA TYR A 139 -1.48 -1.46 10.87
C TYR A 139 -0.92 -2.72 10.21
N GLU A 140 -1.79 -3.42 9.47
CA GLU A 140 -1.40 -4.30 8.37
C GLU A 140 -1.52 -3.50 7.08
N ALA A 141 -0.44 -3.39 6.32
CA ALA A 141 -0.36 -2.60 5.10
C ALA A 141 -0.26 -3.52 3.87
N ILE A 142 -1.03 -3.20 2.83
CA ILE A 142 -0.99 -3.87 1.52
C ILE A 142 -0.97 -2.77 0.47
N TYR A 143 0.15 -2.65 -0.25
CA TYR A 143 0.33 -1.55 -1.20
C TYR A 143 1.41 -1.87 -2.23
N SER A 144 1.55 -1.00 -3.22
CA SER A 144 2.56 -1.11 -4.26
C SER A 144 3.31 0.20 -4.44
N PHE A 145 4.57 0.09 -4.87
CA PHE A 145 5.40 1.20 -5.32
C PHE A 145 5.47 1.19 -6.83
N TYR A 146 5.04 2.27 -7.48
CA TYR A 146 5.05 2.41 -8.92
C TYR A 146 6.23 3.29 -9.36
N PHE A 147 6.98 2.83 -10.35
CA PHE A 147 8.25 3.41 -10.79
C PHE A 147 8.21 3.83 -12.28
N GLY A 148 7.05 4.28 -12.77
CA GLY A 148 6.86 4.61 -14.18
C GLY A 148 7.07 3.39 -15.10
N ASP A 149 7.80 3.57 -16.19
CA ASP A 149 8.07 2.51 -17.18
C ASP A 149 8.85 1.31 -16.62
N TYR A 150 9.49 1.44 -15.46
CA TYR A 150 10.17 0.32 -14.81
C TYR A 150 9.22 -0.77 -14.29
N GLY A 151 7.96 -0.41 -14.03
CA GLY A 151 6.97 -1.30 -13.41
C GLY A 151 6.72 -0.96 -11.94
N HIS A 152 6.34 -1.97 -11.16
CA HIS A 152 6.02 -1.79 -9.75
C HIS A 152 6.53 -2.94 -8.86
N ILE A 153 6.62 -2.68 -7.56
CA ILE A 153 6.87 -3.69 -6.52
C ILE A 153 5.67 -3.68 -5.56
N ALA A 154 5.09 -4.86 -5.30
CA ALA A 154 4.03 -5.05 -4.33
C ALA A 154 4.60 -5.51 -2.99
N VAL A 155 4.05 -4.97 -1.90
CA VAL A 155 4.47 -5.30 -0.53
C VAL A 155 3.28 -5.56 0.39
N GLN A 156 3.53 -6.38 1.41
CA GLN A 156 2.57 -6.66 2.47
C GLN A 156 3.28 -6.81 3.82
N GLY A 157 2.72 -6.25 4.88
CA GLY A 157 3.19 -6.50 6.24
C GLY A 157 2.90 -5.38 7.23
N PRO A 158 3.58 -5.38 8.39
CA PRO A 158 3.28 -4.46 9.48
C PRO A 158 3.75 -3.04 9.15
N TYR A 159 2.91 -2.05 9.49
CA TYR A 159 3.28 -0.64 9.58
C TYR A 159 2.97 -0.13 10.99
N LEU A 160 3.99 0.41 11.67
CA LEU A 160 3.89 0.92 13.04
C LEU A 160 4.11 2.43 13.02
N THR A 161 3.20 3.18 13.65
CA THR A 161 3.29 4.66 13.63
C THR A 161 4.21 5.25 14.69
N TYR A 162 4.72 4.41 15.59
CA TYR A 162 5.69 4.76 16.62
C TYR A 162 7.12 4.47 16.13
N ASN A 163 8.14 4.94 16.87
CA ASN A 163 9.55 4.91 16.46
C ASN A 163 10.16 3.49 16.49
N GLU A 164 9.65 2.59 15.66
CA GLU A 164 10.16 1.24 15.44
C GLU A 164 10.17 0.94 13.94
N ASP A 165 11.32 0.48 13.44
CA ASP A 165 11.44 0.03 12.06
C ASP A 165 10.67 -1.28 11.87
N THR A 166 10.12 -1.47 10.67
CA THR A 166 9.42 -2.70 10.29
C THR A 166 10.00 -3.31 9.04
N PHE A 167 9.75 -4.59 8.84
CA PHE A 167 10.06 -5.29 7.60
C PHE A 167 8.75 -5.80 6.99
N LEU A 168 8.51 -5.43 5.73
CA LEU A 168 7.40 -5.93 4.94
C LEU A 168 7.92 -6.96 3.93
N ALA A 169 7.08 -7.92 3.58
CA ALA A 169 7.37 -8.87 2.53
C ALA A 169 7.25 -8.18 1.17
N VAL A 170 8.21 -8.43 0.28
CA VAL A 170 8.08 -8.13 -1.15
C VAL A 170 7.37 -9.32 -1.78
N THR A 171 6.13 -9.11 -2.22
CA THR A 171 5.22 -10.18 -2.68
C THR A 171 5.27 -10.41 -4.19
N GLY A 172 5.93 -9.53 -4.93
CA GLY A 172 6.06 -9.61 -6.38
C GLY A 172 6.28 -8.24 -7.02
N GLY A 173 6.31 -8.22 -8.35
CA GLY A 173 6.46 -7.00 -9.12
C GLY A 173 6.21 -7.22 -10.62
N SER A 174 6.32 -6.15 -11.39
CA SER A 174 6.17 -6.15 -12.85
C SER A 174 7.33 -5.42 -13.54
N GLY A 175 7.41 -5.51 -14.86
CA GLY A 175 8.45 -4.82 -15.64
C GLY A 175 9.83 -5.36 -15.28
N ILE A 176 10.78 -4.49 -14.93
CA ILE A 176 12.11 -4.95 -14.50
C ILE A 176 12.09 -5.71 -13.18
N PHE A 177 10.98 -5.63 -12.44
CA PHE A 177 10.76 -6.30 -11.15
C PHE A 177 9.94 -7.60 -11.29
N GLU A 178 9.71 -8.11 -12.50
CA GLU A 178 9.02 -9.38 -12.69
C GLU A 178 9.77 -10.53 -11.98
N GLY A 179 9.04 -11.30 -11.16
CA GLY A 179 9.61 -12.40 -10.36
C GLY A 179 10.36 -11.97 -9.10
N VAL A 180 10.34 -10.69 -8.74
CA VAL A 180 11.02 -10.18 -7.55
C VAL A 180 10.42 -10.76 -6.26
N TYR A 181 11.30 -11.07 -5.31
CA TYR A 181 10.93 -11.45 -3.94
C TYR A 181 11.96 -10.94 -2.95
N GLY A 182 11.61 -10.96 -1.66
CA GLY A 182 12.50 -10.51 -0.59
C GLY A 182 11.75 -9.73 0.49
N THR A 183 12.42 -8.73 1.04
CA THR A 183 11.87 -7.89 2.11
C THR A 183 12.21 -6.43 1.86
N VAL A 184 11.40 -5.54 2.39
CA VAL A 184 11.70 -4.11 2.45
C VAL A 184 11.70 -3.66 3.91
N LYS A 185 12.76 -2.96 4.30
CA LYS A 185 12.82 -2.26 5.58
C LYS A 185 12.09 -0.93 5.42
N LEU A 186 11.12 -0.66 6.28
CA LEU A 186 10.43 0.62 6.43
C LEU A 186 11.01 1.34 7.65
N HIS A 187 11.59 2.51 7.42
CA HIS A 187 12.10 3.42 8.44
C HIS A 187 11.28 4.72 8.45
N GLN A 188 10.53 4.95 9.52
CA GLN A 188 9.69 6.13 9.65
C GLN A 188 10.52 7.33 10.15
N ILE A 189 10.72 8.32 9.28
CA ILE A 189 11.50 9.52 9.61
C ILE A 189 10.64 10.54 10.36
N MET A 190 9.45 10.80 9.82
CA MET A 190 8.52 11.78 10.37
C MET A 190 7.10 11.32 10.09
N PHE A 191 6.40 10.87 11.12
CA PHE A 191 5.01 10.47 11.00
C PHE A 191 4.09 11.66 10.61
N PRO A 192 3.12 11.49 9.70
CA PRO A 192 2.96 10.44 8.68
C PRO A 192 3.54 10.86 7.32
N PHE A 193 4.49 11.80 7.26
CA PHE A 193 4.86 12.53 6.05
C PHE A 193 6.12 12.05 5.34
N LYS A 194 7.09 11.45 6.06
CA LYS A 194 8.39 11.07 5.50
C LYS A 194 8.76 9.66 5.95
N ILE A 195 8.93 8.78 4.97
CA ILE A 195 9.32 7.38 5.18
C ILE A 195 10.47 7.05 4.24
N PHE A 196 11.46 6.32 4.74
CA PHE A 196 12.58 5.81 3.96
C PHE A 196 12.50 4.29 3.89
N TYR A 197 12.72 3.76 2.70
CA TYR A 197 12.68 2.32 2.47
C TYR A 197 14.02 1.82 1.94
N THR A 198 14.42 0.64 2.39
CA THR A 198 15.52 -0.13 1.80
C THR A 198 15.00 -1.51 1.43
N PHE A 199 14.89 -1.75 0.14
CA PHE A 199 14.52 -3.04 -0.43
C PHE A 199 15.74 -3.95 -0.51
N TYR A 200 15.54 -5.23 -0.18
CA TYR A 200 16.51 -6.30 -0.32
C TYR A 200 15.96 -7.30 -1.34
N LEU A 201 16.20 -7.02 -2.62
CA LEU A 201 15.55 -7.68 -3.74
C LEU A 201 16.35 -8.89 -4.22
N LYS A 202 15.62 -9.96 -4.56
CA LYS A 202 16.14 -11.21 -5.11
C LYS A 202 15.31 -11.60 -6.34
N GLY A 203 15.86 -12.48 -7.18
CA GLY A 203 15.14 -13.07 -8.32
C GLY A 203 15.07 -12.22 -9.58
N ILE A 204 15.74 -11.06 -9.60
CA ILE A 204 15.72 -10.12 -10.74
C ILE A 204 17.12 -9.86 -11.29
N LYS A 205 17.17 -9.35 -12.52
CA LYS A 205 18.39 -8.86 -13.17
C LYS A 205 18.94 -7.62 -12.46
N ASP A 206 20.15 -7.21 -12.83
CA ASP A 206 20.80 -6.05 -12.25
C ASP A 206 19.96 -4.79 -12.45
N LEU A 207 19.75 -4.04 -11.36
CA LEU A 207 18.98 -2.81 -11.38
C LEU A 207 19.69 -1.73 -12.22
N PRO A 208 18.94 -0.86 -12.92
CA PRO A 208 19.51 0.30 -13.60
C PRO A 208 20.29 1.19 -12.62
N ALA A 209 21.40 1.76 -13.09
CA ALA A 209 22.29 2.58 -12.26
C ALA A 209 21.59 3.78 -11.60
N GLU A 210 20.55 4.31 -12.25
CA GLU A 210 19.76 5.41 -11.69
C GLU A 210 18.88 5.03 -10.49
N LEU A 211 18.62 3.74 -10.27
CA LEU A 211 17.93 3.24 -9.08
C LEU A 211 18.90 2.84 -7.96
N THR A 212 20.17 2.59 -8.28
CA THR A 212 21.21 2.16 -7.32
C THR A 212 22.11 3.30 -6.86
N VAL A 213 21.57 4.52 -6.84
CA VAL A 213 22.28 5.71 -6.33
C VAL A 213 22.56 5.60 -4.84
N LYS A 214 23.63 6.26 -4.37
CA LYS A 214 23.94 6.31 -2.94
C LYS A 214 22.86 7.13 -2.23
N PRO A 215 22.14 6.55 -1.25
CA PRO A 215 21.06 7.28 -0.59
C PRO A 215 21.59 8.41 0.30
N VAL A 216 20.82 9.48 0.39
CA VAL A 216 20.97 10.50 1.45
C VAL A 216 20.54 9.86 2.77
N GLU A 217 21.28 10.15 3.84
CA GLU A 217 20.97 9.64 5.18
C GLU A 217 19.59 10.13 5.66
N PRO A 218 18.71 9.24 6.16
CA PRO A 218 17.37 9.61 6.59
C PRO A 218 17.39 10.48 7.84
N HIS A 219 16.85 11.70 7.73
CA HIS A 219 16.67 12.62 8.87
C HIS A 219 15.46 13.54 8.64
N PRO A 220 14.89 14.18 9.69
CA PRO A 220 13.65 14.98 9.56
C PRO A 220 13.69 16.13 8.53
N GLY A 221 14.89 16.64 8.22
CA GLY A 221 15.12 17.77 7.32
C GLY A 221 15.34 17.37 5.85
N VAL A 222 15.33 16.08 5.51
CA VAL A 222 15.48 15.65 4.12
C VAL A 222 14.30 16.13 3.27
N GLU A 223 14.60 16.58 2.05
CA GLU A 223 13.62 17.07 1.09
C GLU A 223 14.02 16.61 -0.32
N ALA A 224 13.05 16.27 -1.15
CA ALA A 224 13.30 16.08 -2.58
C ALA A 224 13.87 17.37 -3.21
N SER A 225 14.76 17.22 -4.18
CA SER A 225 15.36 18.36 -4.88
C SER A 225 14.27 19.24 -5.52
N PRO A 226 14.49 20.57 -5.64
CA PRO A 226 13.51 21.45 -6.27
C PRO A 226 13.11 20.97 -7.68
N ALA A 227 14.08 20.48 -8.46
CA ALA A 227 13.85 19.95 -9.80
C ALA A 227 12.98 18.68 -9.78
N ALA A 228 13.21 17.76 -8.83
CA ALA A 228 12.40 16.54 -8.69
C ALA A 228 10.96 16.87 -8.27
N LYS A 229 10.78 17.82 -7.35
CA LYS A 229 9.46 18.29 -6.91
C LYS A 229 8.69 18.97 -8.05
N ALA A 230 9.38 19.79 -8.83
CA ALA A 230 8.83 20.46 -10.00
C ALA A 230 8.65 19.52 -11.22
N CYS A 231 9.09 18.26 -11.11
CA CYS A 231 9.06 17.27 -12.18
C CYS A 231 9.76 17.74 -13.47
N GLU A 232 10.88 18.45 -13.32
CA GLU A 232 11.63 18.99 -14.46
C GLU A 232 12.26 17.87 -15.32
N PRO A 233 12.51 18.12 -16.62
CA PRO A 233 13.20 17.17 -17.48
C PRO A 233 14.53 16.70 -16.88
N GLY A 234 14.73 15.38 -16.81
CA GLY A 234 15.93 14.77 -16.22
C GLY A 234 15.87 14.57 -14.69
N ALA A 235 14.90 15.20 -14.00
CA ALA A 235 14.62 15.00 -12.57
C ALA A 235 13.43 14.05 -12.31
N THR A 236 13.04 13.29 -13.34
CA THR A 236 12.00 12.26 -13.30
C THR A 236 12.49 11.02 -14.05
N VAL A 237 11.89 9.87 -13.75
CA VAL A 237 12.03 8.69 -14.62
C VAL A 237 11.07 8.79 -15.80
N SER A 238 11.34 8.01 -16.85
CA SER A 238 10.44 7.89 -18.00
C SER A 238 9.03 7.51 -17.56
N ASN A 239 8.05 8.32 -17.97
CA ASN A 239 6.64 8.16 -17.64
C ASN A 239 6.39 7.88 -16.14
N PHE A 240 7.05 8.63 -15.26
CA PHE A 240 6.87 8.50 -13.81
C PHE A 240 5.38 8.47 -13.44
N THR A 241 5.01 7.60 -12.51
CA THR A 241 3.61 7.46 -12.10
C THR A 241 3.18 8.64 -11.24
N ASN A 242 2.01 9.22 -11.53
CA ASN A 242 1.48 10.35 -10.78
C ASN A 242 0.04 10.11 -10.34
#